data_AF-A0A919KE17-F1
#
_entry.id   AF-A0A919KE17-F1
#
_cell.length_a   1.000
_cell.length_b   1.000
_cell.length_c   1.000
_cell.angle_alpha   90.00
_cell.angle_beta   90.00
_cell.angle_gamma   90.00
#
_symmetry.space_group_name_H-M   'P 1'
#
loop_
_entity.id
_entity.type
_entity.pdbx_description
1 polymer ?
#
loop_
_entity_poly.entity_id
_entity_poly.type
_entity_poly.pdbx_seq_one_letter_code
_entity_poly.pdbx_strand_id
1 'polypeptide(L)'
;MTRRLTYPEAAAELPGVSESWLRKNIKKLPHTKIGRVVYFTDSDIERIDALFHHEPTTGPLAAVPAGASTGPHPLGHLVPLPSRRSARG
;
A
#
# COMPACT_ATOMS: atom_id res chain seq x y z
N MET A 1 15.60 -24.65 -3.21
CA MET A 1 16.23 -24.78 -1.88
C MET A 1 15.37 -24.00 -0.91
N THR A 2 14.94 -24.57 0.21
CA THR A 2 14.03 -23.89 1.14
C THR A 2 14.85 -23.06 2.12
N ARG A 3 14.91 -21.74 1.90
CA ARG A 3 15.55 -20.82 2.84
C ARG A 3 14.63 -20.63 4.03
N ARG A 4 15.21 -20.54 5.23
CA ARG A 4 14.46 -20.32 6.48
C ARG A 4 14.82 -18.93 6.97
N LEU A 5 13.95 -17.98 6.66
CA LEU A 5 14.15 -16.57 6.95
C LEU A 5 13.56 -16.27 8.33
N THR A 6 14.31 -15.55 9.15
CA THR A 6 13.81 -14.99 10.40
C THR A 6 13.01 -13.71 10.14
N TYR A 7 12.34 -13.16 11.16
CA TYR A 7 11.58 -11.90 11.02
C TYR A 7 12.32 -10.75 10.31
N PRO A 8 13.57 -10.40 10.66
CA PRO A 8 14.28 -9.31 9.99
C PRO A 8 14.59 -9.64 8.52
N GLU A 9 14.91 -10.89 8.21
CA GLU A 9 15.19 -11.34 6.85
C GLU A 9 13.92 -11.37 5.99
N ALA A 10 12.81 -11.86 6.55
CA ALA A 10 11.51 -11.84 5.88
C ALA A 10 11.02 -10.41 5.60
N ALA A 11 11.30 -9.46 6.49
CA ALA A 11 11.00 -8.05 6.27
C ALA A 11 11.91 -7.40 5.21
N ALA A 12 13.12 -7.92 5.00
CA ALA A 12 14.00 -7.45 3.93
C ALA A 12 13.56 -7.97 2.55
N GLU A 13 13.02 -9.20 2.49
CA GLU A 13 12.53 -9.80 1.25
C GLU A 13 11.15 -9.26 0.83
N LEU A 14 10.31 -8.84 1.77
CA LEU A 14 8.98 -8.29 1.49
C LEU A 14 9.00 -6.76 1.38
N PRO A 15 8.90 -6.18 0.17
CA PRO A 15 8.91 -4.73 -0.01
C PRO A 15 7.69 -4.08 0.67
N GLY A 16 7.95 -3.14 1.59
CA GLY A 16 6.90 -2.37 2.29
C GLY A 16 6.36 -3.03 3.56
N VAL A 17 6.85 -4.22 3.94
CA VAL A 17 6.43 -4.89 5.18
C VAL A 17 7.46 -4.66 6.29
N SER A 18 7.00 -4.23 7.46
CA SER A 18 7.86 -4.09 8.64
C SER A 18 7.87 -5.35 9.50
N GLU A 19 8.98 -5.60 10.22
CA GLU A 19 9.05 -6.69 11.21
C GLU A 19 7.91 -6.62 12.24
N SER A 20 7.58 -5.40 12.69
CA SER A 20 6.47 -5.17 13.63
C SER A 20 5.13 -5.64 13.07
N TRP A 21 4.90 -5.47 11.76
CA TRP A 21 3.71 -5.95 11.10
C TRP A 21 3.68 -7.48 11.01
N LEU A 22 4.81 -8.11 10.66
CA LEU A 22 4.94 -9.58 10.64
C LEU A 22 4.65 -10.20 12.01
N ARG A 23 5.24 -9.64 13.08
CA ARG A 23 5.00 -10.11 14.46
C ARG A 23 3.54 -9.97 14.88
N LYS A 24 2.88 -8.86 14.51
CA LYS A 24 1.46 -8.62 14.81
C LYS A 24 0.53 -9.55 14.03
N ASN A 25 0.88 -9.87 12.78
CA ASN A 25 0.04 -10.67 11.88
C ASN A 25 0.40 -12.15 11.85
N ILE A 26 1.37 -12.62 12.66
CA ILE A 26 1.87 -14.00 12.61
C ILE A 26 0.78 -15.07 12.73
N LYS A 27 -0.30 -14.80 13.46
CA LYS A 27 -1.44 -15.72 13.59
C LYS A 27 -2.22 -15.96 12.29
N LYS A 28 -2.13 -15.03 11.34
CA LYS A 28 -2.86 -15.04 10.07
C LYS A 28 -1.98 -15.40 8.88
N LEU A 29 -0.66 -15.29 9.04
CA LEU A 29 0.31 -15.54 7.97
C LEU A 29 0.73 -17.01 7.97
N PRO A 30 0.99 -17.59 6.79
CA PRO A 30 1.68 -18.87 6.71
C PRO A 30 3.07 -18.72 7.32
N HIS A 31 3.38 -19.59 8.28
CA HIS A 31 4.65 -19.57 8.99
C HIS A 31 5.03 -20.97 9.44
N THR A 32 6.33 -21.20 9.55
CA THR A 32 6.88 -22.44 10.07
C THR A 32 7.46 -22.19 11.46
N LYS A 33 6.98 -22.91 12.48
CA LYS A 33 7.49 -22.81 13.85
C LYS A 33 8.36 -24.01 14.20
N ILE A 34 9.61 -23.76 14.58
CA ILE A 34 10.54 -24.79 15.05
C ILE A 34 10.96 -24.42 16.48
N GLY A 35 10.46 -25.19 17.46
CA GLY A 35 10.66 -24.88 18.86
C GLY A 35 10.02 -23.53 19.26
N ARG A 36 10.85 -22.61 19.76
CA ARG A 36 10.42 -21.24 20.11
C ARG A 36 10.61 -20.22 18.98
N VAL A 37 11.23 -20.62 17.87
CA VAL A 37 11.57 -19.71 16.78
C VAL A 37 10.60 -19.89 15.62
N VAL A 38 10.19 -18.77 15.03
CA VAL A 38 9.34 -18.72 13.84
C VAL A 38 10.21 -18.38 12.65
N TYR A 39 10.04 -19.15 11.58
CA TYR A 39 10.73 -19.00 10.31
C TYR A 39 9.70 -18.87 9.19
N PHE A 40 10.09 -18.11 8.17
CA PHE A 40 9.36 -17.99 6.93
C PHE A 40 10.15 -18.69 5.85
N THR A 41 9.50 -19.57 5.11
CA THR A 41 10.09 -20.17 3.92
C THR A 41 9.79 -19.31 2.69
N ASP A 42 10.53 -19.49 1.60
CA ASP A 42 10.26 -18.79 0.35
C ASP A 42 8.79 -18.95 -0.08
N SER A 43 8.23 -20.16 0.07
CA SER A 43 6.81 -20.44 -0.21
C SER A 43 5.83 -19.75 0.75
N ASP A 44 6.24 -19.49 2.00
CA ASP A 44 5.43 -18.71 2.92
C ASP A 44 5.42 -17.24 2.47
N ILE A 45 6.57 -16.70 2.05
CA ILE A 45 6.71 -15.34 1.53
C ILE A 45 5.85 -15.14 0.28
N GLU A 46 5.92 -16.04 -0.69
CA GLU A 46 5.09 -15.98 -1.91
C GLU A 46 3.59 -15.99 -1.60
N ARG A 47 3.16 -16.78 -0.61
CA ARG A 47 1.76 -16.79 -0.17
C ARG A 47 1.37 -15.52 0.56
N ILE A 48 2.26 -14.95 1.38
CA ILE A 48 2.03 -13.67 2.05
C ILE A 48 1.88 -12.58 0.99
N ASP A 49 2.74 -12.55 -0.01
CA ASP A 49 2.61 -11.62 -1.13
C ASP A 49 1.25 -11.81 -1.81
N ALA A 50 0.89 -13.02 -2.24
CA ALA A 50 -0.40 -13.30 -2.87
C ALA A 50 -1.63 -12.95 -2.01
N LEU A 51 -1.57 -13.16 -0.70
CA LEU A 51 -2.67 -12.87 0.24
C LEU A 51 -2.90 -11.36 0.42
N PHE A 52 -1.84 -10.57 0.35
CA PHE A 52 -1.87 -9.13 0.60
C PHE A 52 -1.63 -8.32 -0.68
N HIS A 53 -1.51 -8.98 -1.82
CA HIS A 53 -1.46 -8.40 -3.14
C HIS A 53 -2.82 -7.77 -3.46
N HIS A 54 -2.94 -6.48 -3.18
CA HIS A 54 -4.08 -5.70 -3.59
C HIS A 54 -3.76 -5.10 -4.97
N GLU A 55 -4.24 -5.73 -6.04
CA GLU A 55 -4.27 -5.05 -7.32
C GLU A 55 -5.05 -3.74 -7.14
N PRO A 56 -4.55 -2.59 -7.62
CA PRO A 56 -5.40 -1.42 -7.71
C PRO A 56 -6.54 -1.77 -8.65
N THR A 57 -7.67 -2.21 -8.09
CA THR A 57 -8.95 -2.24 -8.79
C THR A 57 -9.10 -0.83 -9.30
N THR A 58 -8.93 -0.71 -10.61
CA THR A 58 -9.10 0.51 -11.34
C THR A 58 -10.58 0.77 -11.26
N GLY A 59 -11.02 1.43 -10.19
CA GLY A 59 -12.41 1.84 -10.03
C GLY A 59 -12.80 2.65 -11.27
N PRO A 60 -14.09 2.68 -11.64
CA PRO A 60 -14.59 3.32 -12.86
C PRO A 60 -14.29 4.84 -12.98
N LEU A 61 -13.59 5.43 -12.00
CA LEU A 61 -13.10 6.80 -11.99
C LEU A 61 -11.69 6.97 -12.58
N ALA A 62 -10.96 5.89 -12.89
CA ALA A 62 -9.65 5.97 -13.54
C ALA A 62 -9.73 5.94 -15.08
N ALA A 63 -10.89 6.23 -15.66
CA ALA A 63 -10.93 6.83 -16.98
C ALA A 63 -10.51 8.29 -16.82
N VAL A 64 -9.20 8.56 -16.78
CA VAL A 64 -8.72 9.88 -17.19
C VAL A 64 -8.87 9.88 -18.71
N PRO A 65 -9.84 10.60 -19.30
CA PRO A 65 -9.73 10.86 -20.73
C PRO A 65 -8.45 11.68 -20.91
N ALA A 66 -7.48 11.08 -21.61
CA ALA A 66 -6.43 11.83 -22.27
C ALA A 66 -7.10 12.68 -23.36
N GLY A 67 -7.71 13.77 -22.93
CA GLY A 67 -8.41 14.73 -23.74
C GLY A 67 -8.12 16.10 -23.17
N ALA A 68 -6.97 16.65 -23.56
CA ALA A 68 -6.64 18.05 -23.39
C ALA A 68 -7.84 18.88 -23.89
N SER A 69 -8.63 19.39 -22.95
CA SER A 69 -9.74 20.28 -23.26
C SER A 69 -9.14 21.66 -23.47
N THR A 70 -8.75 21.97 -24.70
CA THR A 70 -8.37 23.33 -25.15
C THR A 70 -9.63 24.20 -25.28
N GLY A 71 -10.34 24.38 -24.17
CA GLY A 71 -11.53 25.21 -24.08
C GLY A 71 -11.62 25.87 -22.69
N PRO A 72 -12.28 27.03 -22.58
CA PRO A 72 -12.38 27.77 -21.32
C PRO A 72 -12.91 26.87 -20.21
N HIS A 73 -12.14 26.71 -19.13
CA HIS A 73 -12.46 25.81 -18.03
C HIS A 73 -13.87 26.10 -17.49
N PRO A 74 -14.71 25.08 -17.26
CA PRO A 74 -16.10 25.26 -16.84
C PRO A 74 -16.25 25.95 -15.48
N LEU A 75 -15.15 26.11 -14.73
CA LEU A 75 -15.10 26.81 -13.44
C LEU A 75 -14.32 28.13 -13.50
N GLY A 76 -13.90 28.59 -14.69
CA GLY A 76 -13.19 29.86 -14.86
C GLY A 76 -14.01 31.11 -14.52
N HIS A 77 -15.32 30.96 -14.36
CA HIS A 77 -16.23 32.01 -13.91
C HIS A 77 -16.36 32.09 -12.38
N LEU A 78 -15.74 31.16 -11.64
CA LEU A 78 -15.78 31.19 -10.18
C LEU A 78 -14.78 32.22 -9.64
N VAL A 79 -15.30 33.20 -8.90
CA VAL A 79 -14.48 34.20 -8.21
C VAL A 79 -13.85 33.56 -6.96
N PRO A 80 -12.52 33.67 -6.77
CA PRO A 80 -11.85 33.16 -5.57
C PRO A 80 -12.41 33.83 -4.31
N LEU A 81 -12.66 33.03 -3.27
CA LEU A 81 -13.05 33.55 -1.97
C LEU A 81 -11.94 34.45 -1.40
N PRO A 82 -12.28 35.62 -0.82
CA PRO A 82 -11.28 36.51 -0.26
C PRO A 82 -10.51 35.83 0.88
N SER A 83 -9.19 36.01 0.89
CA SER A 83 -8.34 35.52 1.96
C SER A 83 -8.82 36.04 3.31
N ARG A 84 -8.86 35.16 4.31
CA ARG A 84 -9.37 35.40 5.67
C ARG A 84 -8.75 36.63 6.37
N ARG A 85 -7.63 37.14 5.84
CA ARG A 85 -6.96 38.38 6.29
C ARG A 85 -7.76 39.66 5.99
N SER A 86 -8.60 39.67 4.95
CA SER A 86 -9.41 40.84 4.56
C SER A 86 -10.77 40.92 5.24
N ALA A 87 -11.18 39.87 5.98
CA ALA A 87 -12.49 39.80 6.65
C ALA A 87 -12.48 40.28 8.11
N ARG A 88 -11.35 40.81 8.59
CA ARG A 88 -11.22 41.48 9.90
C ARG A 88 -10.89 42.95 9.65
N GLY A 89 -11.88 43.70 9.19
CA GLY A 89 -11.93 45.16 9.20
C GLY A 89 -13.23 45.57 9.86
#